data_AF-A0A4Q3YM68-F1
#
_entry.id   AF-A0A4Q3YM68-F1
#
_cell.length_a   1.000
_cell.length_b   1.000
_cell.length_c   1.000
_cell.angle_alpha   90.00
_cell.angle_beta   90.00
_cell.angle_gamma   90.00
#
_symmetry.space_group_name_H-M   'P 1'
#
loop_
_entity.id
_entity.type
_entity.pdbx_description
1 polymer ?
#
loop_
_entity_poly.entity_id
_entity_poly.type
_entity_poly.pdbx_seq_one_letter_code
_entity_poly.pdbx_strand_id
1 'polypeptide(L)'
;MGRSFNFIVAVVLLVPVSAQAQVTPGQWQMTYNVTSMEMPDAPPQVAQMMKSRMAGGAKTMTYCITPEQAKQGPQEMLKQSQGCRFTKYSMSGGRLSTEMTCAQQGGSMTVKANGSYTPTSFNVSSRAVMTGGMSMRIASTSSGKRVGPCTGGK
;
A
#
# COMPACT_ATOMS: atom_id res chain seq x y z
N MET A 1 -36.19 -56.54 -23.65
CA MET A 1 -35.55 -55.31 -24.15
C MET A 1 -36.26 -54.13 -23.52
N GLY A 2 -35.72 -53.27 -22.67
CA GLY A 2 -34.34 -52.87 -22.44
C GLY A 2 -34.21 -51.39 -22.78
N ARG A 3 -34.08 -50.51 -21.77
CA ARG A 3 -33.22 -49.31 -21.77
C ARG A 3 -33.40 -48.50 -20.49
N SER A 4 -32.53 -48.79 -19.53
CA SER A 4 -32.29 -48.01 -18.33
C SER A 4 -31.68 -46.65 -18.70
N PHE A 5 -32.28 -45.56 -18.25
CA PHE A 5 -31.71 -44.22 -18.34
C PHE A 5 -30.82 -43.96 -17.11
N ASN A 6 -29.50 -44.01 -17.32
CA ASN A 6 -28.52 -43.62 -16.31
C ASN A 6 -28.52 -42.10 -16.15
N PHE A 7 -28.97 -41.59 -15.02
CA PHE A 7 -28.76 -40.20 -14.60
C PHE A 7 -27.35 -40.07 -14.00
N ILE A 8 -26.41 -39.50 -14.76
CA ILE A 8 -25.12 -39.07 -14.23
C ILE A 8 -25.33 -37.70 -13.57
N VAL A 9 -25.36 -37.67 -12.24
CA VAL A 9 -25.38 -36.43 -11.45
C VAL A 9 -23.95 -35.88 -11.40
N ALA A 10 -23.66 -34.85 -12.20
CA ALA A 10 -22.41 -34.12 -12.11
C ALA A 10 -22.42 -33.23 -10.86
N VAL A 11 -21.70 -33.64 -9.82
CA VAL A 11 -21.45 -32.82 -8.62
C VAL A 11 -20.46 -31.72 -9.02
N VAL A 12 -20.98 -30.54 -9.35
CA VAL A 12 -20.19 -29.31 -9.50
C VAL A 12 -19.74 -28.90 -8.10
N LEU A 13 -18.52 -29.27 -7.72
CA LEU A 13 -17.86 -28.74 -6.53
C LEU A 13 -17.71 -27.22 -6.71
N LEU A 14 -18.62 -26.47 -6.08
CA LEU A 14 -18.46 -25.03 -5.85
C LEU A 14 -17.25 -24.88 -4.92
N VAL A 15 -16.05 -24.82 -5.48
CA VAL A 15 -14.86 -24.44 -4.74
C VAL A 15 -15.11 -23.00 -4.30
N PRO A 16 -15.27 -22.71 -2.99
CA PRO A 16 -15.42 -21.34 -2.57
C PRO A 16 -14.13 -20.63 -2.98
N VAL A 17 -14.25 -19.63 -3.85
CA VAL A 17 -13.16 -18.69 -4.13
C VAL A 17 -12.98 -17.90 -2.84
N SER A 18 -12.25 -18.48 -1.90
CA SER A 18 -11.77 -17.79 -0.71
C SER A 18 -11.03 -16.57 -1.23
N ALA A 19 -11.50 -15.37 -0.90
CA ALA A 19 -10.75 -14.15 -1.13
C ALA A 19 -9.39 -14.32 -0.44
N GLN A 20 -8.38 -14.73 -1.22
CA GLN A 20 -7.04 -14.92 -0.69
C GLN A 20 -6.56 -13.55 -0.27
N ALA A 21 -6.29 -13.39 1.03
CA ALA A 21 -5.73 -12.16 1.55
C ALA A 21 -4.51 -11.78 0.71
N GLN A 22 -4.50 -10.55 0.19
CA GLN A 22 -3.46 -10.08 -0.73
C GLN A 22 -2.08 -10.00 -0.05
N VAL A 23 -2.08 -10.02 1.29
CA VAL A 23 -0.92 -10.06 2.17
C VAL A 23 -1.13 -11.10 3.27
N THR A 24 -0.05 -11.67 3.78
CA THR A 24 -0.06 -12.68 4.85
C THR A 24 -0.02 -12.01 6.22
N PRO A 25 -0.91 -12.36 7.16
CA PRO A 25 -0.87 -11.86 8.54
C PRO A 25 0.47 -12.16 9.24
N GLY A 26 0.89 -11.28 10.15
CA GLY A 26 2.11 -11.43 10.93
C GLY A 26 2.88 -10.14 11.14
N GLN A 27 4.08 -10.26 11.67
CA GLN A 27 5.01 -9.15 11.85
C GLN A 27 5.65 -8.79 10.51
N TRP A 28 5.59 -7.52 10.15
CA TRP A 28 6.20 -6.97 8.95
C TRP A 28 7.26 -5.95 9.31
N GLN A 29 8.44 -6.08 8.71
CA GLN A 29 9.46 -5.05 8.71
C GLN A 29 9.34 -4.26 7.41
N MET A 30 9.22 -2.95 7.51
CA MET A 30 9.04 -2.02 6.40
C MET A 30 10.17 -0.99 6.40
N THR A 31 10.71 -0.70 5.23
CA THR A 31 11.71 0.35 5.03
C THR A 31 11.13 1.40 4.10
N TYR A 32 11.22 2.66 4.51
CA TYR A 32 10.81 3.83 3.75
C TYR A 32 12.02 4.72 3.49
N ASN A 33 12.20 5.17 2.25
CA ASN A 33 13.31 6.04 1.89
C ASN A 33 12.82 7.17 0.99
N VAL A 34 13.09 8.41 1.38
CA VAL A 34 12.85 9.58 0.52
C VAL A 34 14.04 9.73 -0.42
N THR A 35 13.80 9.61 -1.72
CA THR A 35 14.86 9.68 -2.74
C THR A 35 15.01 11.07 -3.34
N SER A 36 13.95 11.89 -3.33
CA SER A 36 14.01 13.29 -3.78
C SER A 36 12.92 14.12 -3.10
N MET A 37 13.22 15.40 -2.87
CA MET A 37 12.26 16.40 -2.42
C MET A 37 12.58 17.75 -3.07
N GLU A 38 11.55 18.36 -3.67
CA GLU A 38 11.61 19.66 -4.31
C GLU A 38 10.55 20.57 -3.70
N MET A 39 10.94 21.78 -3.34
CA MET A 39 10.04 22.81 -2.79
C MET A 39 10.39 24.15 -3.46
N PRO A 40 9.87 24.43 -4.68
CA PRO A 40 10.30 25.60 -5.46
C PRO A 40 9.99 26.93 -4.78
N ASP A 41 8.92 26.97 -3.98
CA ASP A 41 8.42 28.20 -3.34
C ASP A 41 8.87 28.34 -1.86
N ALA A 42 9.70 27.41 -1.37
CA ALA A 42 10.10 27.41 0.04
C ALA A 42 11.24 28.41 0.32
N PRO A 43 11.15 29.17 1.43
CA PRO A 43 12.28 29.98 1.90
C PRO A 43 13.53 29.11 2.15
N PRO A 44 14.75 29.64 1.93
CA PRO A 44 15.99 28.86 2.06
C PRO A 44 16.15 28.15 3.41
N GLN A 45 15.73 28.80 4.50
CA GLN A 45 15.79 28.22 5.85
C GLN A 45 14.88 26.99 5.99
N VAL A 46 13.68 27.03 5.40
CA VAL A 46 12.72 25.92 5.41
C VAL A 46 13.24 24.77 4.55
N ALA A 47 13.75 25.08 3.35
CA ALA A 47 14.34 24.09 2.46
C ALA A 47 15.52 23.36 3.13
N GLN A 48 16.39 24.10 3.82
CA GLN A 48 17.52 23.53 4.55
C GLN A 48 17.07 22.66 5.72
N MET A 49 16.08 23.11 6.49
CA MET A 49 15.52 22.32 7.59
C MET A 49 14.98 20.97 7.10
N MET A 50 14.24 20.94 5.99
CA MET A 50 13.70 19.68 5.46
C MET A 50 14.78 18.77 4.88
N LYS A 51 15.79 19.31 4.21
CA LYS A 51 16.96 18.53 3.80
C LYS A 51 17.63 17.86 5.00
N SER A 52 17.82 18.57 6.11
CA SER A 52 18.39 18.01 7.33
C SER A 52 17.52 16.88 7.92
N ARG A 53 16.19 17.00 7.86
CA ARG A 53 15.28 15.91 8.29
C ARG A 53 15.40 14.67 7.41
N MET A 54 15.65 14.85 6.12
CA MET A 54 15.87 13.73 5.18
C MET A 54 17.26 13.12 5.25
N ALA A 55 18.26 13.85 5.74
CA ALA A 55 19.64 13.38 5.85
C ALA A 55 19.79 12.12 6.73
N GLY A 56 18.79 11.81 7.56
CA GLY A 56 18.75 10.60 8.38
C GLY A 56 18.51 9.29 7.61
N GLY A 57 18.47 9.32 6.27
CA GLY A 57 18.41 8.14 5.41
C GLY A 57 17.11 7.34 5.51
N ALA A 58 17.17 6.11 4.99
CA ALA A 58 16.05 5.17 5.03
C ALA A 58 15.63 4.88 6.49
N LYS A 59 14.33 4.85 6.73
CA LYS A 59 13.72 4.54 8.03
C LYS A 59 13.09 3.17 7.99
N THR A 60 13.43 2.34 8.96
CA THR A 60 12.85 1.01 9.13
C THR A 60 11.90 1.02 10.32
N MET A 61 10.73 0.42 10.14
CA MET A 61 9.71 0.24 11.17
C MET A 61 9.14 -1.16 11.12
N THR A 62 8.58 -1.60 12.23
CA THR A 62 7.95 -2.91 12.35
C THR A 62 6.48 -2.73 12.70
N TYR A 63 5.59 -3.46 12.01
CA TYR A 63 4.15 -3.39 12.21
C TYR A 63 3.53 -4.80 12.16
N CYS A 64 2.60 -5.07 13.07
CA CYS A 64 1.83 -6.31 13.07
C CYS A 64 0.57 -6.13 12.21
N ILE A 65 0.43 -6.98 11.18
CA ILE A 65 -0.79 -7.07 10.38
C ILE A 65 -1.64 -8.23 10.91
N THR A 66 -2.82 -7.93 11.42
CA THR A 66 -3.76 -8.95 11.93
C THR A 66 -4.47 -9.68 10.77
N PRO A 67 -5.07 -10.86 11.02
CA PRO A 67 -5.89 -11.55 10.04
C PRO A 67 -7.05 -10.72 9.49
N GLU A 68 -7.67 -9.88 10.32
CA GLU A 68 -8.78 -9.01 9.95
C GLU A 68 -8.29 -7.92 8.99
N GLN A 69 -7.16 -7.29 9.28
CA GLN A 69 -6.54 -6.29 8.41
C GLN A 69 -6.11 -6.90 7.07
N ALA A 70 -5.52 -8.10 7.09
CA ALA A 70 -5.13 -8.80 5.87
C ALA A 70 -6.33 -9.15 4.97
N LYS A 71 -7.48 -9.49 5.57
CA LYS A 71 -8.75 -9.75 4.85
C LYS A 71 -9.35 -8.49 4.25
N GLN A 72 -9.28 -7.35 4.94
CA GLN A 72 -9.71 -6.04 4.41
C GLN A 72 -8.83 -5.61 3.23
N GLY A 73 -7.56 -6.01 3.25
CA GLY A 73 -6.60 -5.75 2.19
C GLY A 73 -6.00 -4.34 2.23
N PRO A 74 -4.93 -4.08 1.46
CA PRO A 74 -4.15 -2.85 1.53
C PRO A 74 -4.95 -1.62 1.13
N GLN A 75 -5.98 -1.77 0.27
CA GLN A 75 -6.83 -0.65 -0.13
C GLN A 75 -7.54 -0.04 1.08
N GLU A 76 -8.17 -0.87 1.92
CA GLU A 76 -8.89 -0.38 3.08
C GLU A 76 -7.93 0.19 4.13
N MET A 77 -6.77 -0.45 4.34
CA MET A 77 -5.72 0.10 5.21
C MET A 77 -5.27 1.51 4.75
N LEU A 78 -5.11 1.72 3.44
CA LEU A 78 -4.72 3.02 2.88
C LEU A 78 -5.86 4.06 2.95
N LYS A 79 -7.13 3.64 2.86
CA LYS A 79 -8.31 4.51 3.00
C LYS A 79 -8.50 5.06 4.41
N GLN A 80 -7.92 4.44 5.45
CA GLN A 80 -7.98 4.94 6.82
C GLN A 80 -7.31 6.33 6.99
N SER A 81 -6.59 6.81 5.96
CA SER A 81 -6.08 8.18 5.91
C SER A 81 -7.21 9.18 5.67
N GLN A 82 -7.56 9.98 6.69
CA GLN A 82 -8.62 10.98 6.59
C GLN A 82 -8.36 11.98 5.44
N GLY A 83 -9.41 12.27 4.66
CA GLY A 83 -9.35 13.23 3.54
C GLY A 83 -8.76 12.68 2.24
N CYS A 84 -8.32 11.42 2.19
CA CYS A 84 -7.78 10.79 0.99
C CYS A 84 -8.82 9.95 0.24
N ARG A 85 -8.91 10.16 -1.08
CA ARG A 85 -9.75 9.39 -2.01
C ARG A 85 -8.88 8.70 -3.05
N PHE A 86 -9.13 7.42 -3.29
CA PHE A 86 -8.55 6.71 -4.45
C PHE A 86 -9.21 7.18 -5.75
N THR A 87 -8.39 7.56 -6.72
CA THR A 87 -8.79 7.79 -8.11
C THR A 87 -8.44 6.61 -9.00
N LYS A 88 -7.39 5.84 -8.63
CA LYS A 88 -7.03 4.59 -9.28
C LYS A 88 -6.52 3.58 -8.25
N TYR A 89 -6.95 2.34 -8.38
CA TYR A 89 -6.41 1.22 -7.60
C TYR A 89 -6.38 -0.02 -8.48
N SER A 90 -5.21 -0.64 -8.61
CA SER A 90 -5.03 -1.93 -9.25
C SER A 90 -3.99 -2.72 -8.47
N MET A 91 -4.40 -3.90 -8.00
CA MET A 91 -3.53 -4.82 -7.29
C MET A 91 -3.86 -6.24 -7.75
N SER A 92 -3.12 -6.72 -8.74
CA SER A 92 -3.35 -8.04 -9.35
C SER A 92 -2.06 -8.57 -9.99
N GLY A 93 -1.94 -9.89 -10.10
CA GLY A 93 -0.79 -10.53 -10.75
C GLY A 93 0.56 -10.16 -10.14
N GLY A 94 0.61 -9.86 -8.84
CA GLY A 94 1.83 -9.42 -8.15
C GLY A 94 2.27 -7.99 -8.46
N ARG A 95 1.41 -7.16 -9.08
CA ARG A 95 1.68 -5.75 -9.39
C ARG A 95 0.69 -4.81 -8.69
N LEU A 96 1.21 -3.72 -8.15
CA LEU A 96 0.45 -2.64 -7.53
C LEU A 96 0.56 -1.37 -8.38
N SER A 97 -0.56 -0.68 -8.60
CA SER A 97 -0.62 0.66 -9.18
C SER A 97 -1.76 1.43 -8.51
N THR A 98 -1.44 2.52 -7.84
CA THR A 98 -2.41 3.34 -7.12
C THR A 98 -2.25 4.81 -7.42
N GLU A 99 -3.37 5.52 -7.36
CA GLU A 99 -3.44 6.97 -7.37
C GLU A 99 -4.47 7.42 -6.33
N MET A 100 -4.04 8.35 -5.48
CA MET A 100 -4.83 8.91 -4.39
C MET A 100 -4.73 10.42 -4.42
N THR A 101 -5.84 11.08 -4.10
CA THR A 101 -5.89 12.52 -3.87
C THR A 101 -6.35 12.76 -2.44
N CYS A 102 -5.55 13.49 -1.67
CA CYS A 102 -5.84 13.89 -0.32
C CYS A 102 -6.15 15.38 -0.27
N ALA A 103 -7.31 15.74 0.28
CA ALA A 103 -7.65 17.11 0.57
C ALA A 103 -6.82 17.59 1.77
N GLN A 104 -6.26 18.79 1.68
CA GLN A 104 -5.55 19.45 2.78
C GLN A 104 -6.05 20.89 2.93
N GLN A 105 -5.88 21.48 4.12
CA GLN A 105 -6.20 22.90 4.29
C GLN A 105 -5.35 23.75 3.34
N GLY A 106 -6.01 24.53 2.49
CA GLY A 106 -5.35 25.43 1.54
C GLY A 106 -4.67 24.73 0.36
N GLY A 107 -4.99 23.45 0.08
CA GLY A 107 -4.30 22.70 -0.96
C GLY A 107 -4.82 21.29 -1.23
N SER A 108 -4.07 20.55 -2.05
CA SER A 108 -4.33 19.14 -2.32
C SER A 108 -3.01 18.38 -2.46
N MET A 109 -3.02 17.10 -2.12
CA MET A 109 -1.89 16.20 -2.31
C MET A 109 -2.30 15.05 -3.21
N THR A 110 -1.62 14.88 -4.34
CA THR A 110 -1.79 13.70 -5.21
C THR A 110 -0.62 12.76 -5.02
N VAL A 111 -0.91 11.49 -4.75
CA VAL A 111 0.08 10.43 -4.56
C VAL A 111 -0.13 9.36 -5.62
N LYS A 112 0.92 9.06 -6.37
CA LYS A 112 0.98 7.94 -7.33
C LYS A 112 1.97 6.92 -6.83
N ALA A 113 1.60 5.66 -6.75
CA ALA A 113 2.50 4.59 -6.35
C ALA A 113 2.42 3.40 -7.33
N ASN A 114 3.56 2.79 -7.61
CA ASN A 114 3.65 1.61 -8.46
C ASN A 114 4.71 0.66 -7.92
N GLY A 115 4.48 -0.64 -8.04
CA GLY A 115 5.41 -1.63 -7.50
C GLY A 115 5.01 -3.07 -7.75
N SER A 116 5.73 -3.96 -7.08
CA SER A 116 5.44 -5.39 -7.03
C SER A 116 5.14 -5.83 -5.61
N TYR A 117 4.38 -6.91 -5.50
CA TYR A 117 4.05 -7.53 -4.22
C TYR A 117 3.96 -9.05 -4.36
N THR A 118 4.20 -9.72 -3.24
CA THR A 118 3.88 -11.11 -3.00
C THR A 118 3.05 -11.19 -1.71
N PRO A 119 2.53 -12.37 -1.32
CA PRO A 119 1.88 -12.51 -0.03
C PRO A 119 2.77 -12.14 1.17
N THR A 120 4.10 -12.08 1.03
CA THR A 120 5.04 -11.88 2.15
C THR A 120 6.08 -10.78 1.92
N SER A 121 5.98 -10.04 0.81
CA SER A 121 6.88 -8.92 0.51
C SER A 121 6.25 -7.88 -0.43
N PHE A 122 6.78 -6.66 -0.42
CA PHE A 122 6.48 -5.66 -1.43
C PHE A 122 7.68 -4.75 -1.71
N ASN A 123 7.69 -4.14 -2.89
CA ASN A 123 8.60 -3.06 -3.25
C ASN A 123 7.85 -2.06 -4.13
N VAL A 124 7.76 -0.82 -3.68
CA VAL A 124 6.91 0.23 -4.23
C VAL A 124 7.70 1.51 -4.35
N SER A 125 7.56 2.19 -5.48
CA SER A 125 8.00 3.57 -5.66
C SER A 125 6.79 4.49 -5.69
N SER A 126 6.90 5.63 -5.03
CA SER A 126 5.83 6.63 -4.96
C SER A 126 6.33 8.02 -5.32
N ARG A 127 5.42 8.81 -5.89
CA ARG A 127 5.59 10.24 -6.12
C ARG A 127 4.40 10.96 -5.51
N ALA A 128 4.67 11.98 -4.72
CA ALA A 128 3.66 12.87 -4.17
C ALA A 128 3.85 14.27 -4.73
N VAL A 129 2.75 14.92 -5.10
CA VAL A 129 2.70 16.33 -5.51
C VAL A 129 1.69 17.02 -4.62
N MET A 130 2.18 18.00 -3.85
CA MET A 130 1.37 18.88 -3.03
C MET A 130 1.24 20.23 -3.72
N THR A 131 0.02 20.74 -3.78
CA THR A 131 -0.33 22.05 -4.33
C THR A 131 -1.03 22.88 -3.25
N GLY A 132 -0.91 24.20 -3.30
CA GLY A 132 -1.55 25.09 -2.33
C GLY A 132 -0.57 26.09 -1.72
N GLY A 133 -0.73 26.40 -0.43
CA GLY A 133 0.11 27.36 0.29
C GLY A 133 1.62 27.09 0.26
N MET A 134 2.04 25.85 -0.03
CA MET A 134 3.43 25.53 -0.36
C MET A 134 3.46 24.37 -1.36
N SER A 135 4.03 24.59 -2.55
CA SER A 135 4.21 23.53 -3.53
C SER A 135 5.35 22.60 -3.11
N MET A 136 5.12 21.29 -3.18
CA MET A 136 6.13 20.29 -2.85
C MET A 136 6.02 19.07 -3.77
N ARG A 137 7.15 18.56 -4.23
CA ARG A 137 7.24 17.26 -4.92
C ARG A 137 8.14 16.33 -4.13
N ILE A 138 7.68 15.11 -3.90
CA ILE A 138 8.43 14.08 -3.17
C ILE A 138 8.49 12.84 -4.04
N ALA A 139 9.68 12.22 -4.12
CA ALA A 139 9.84 10.85 -4.59
C ALA A 139 10.37 9.99 -3.45
N SER A 140 9.83 8.79 -3.32
CA SER A 140 10.22 7.84 -2.28
C SER A 140 10.13 6.40 -2.76
N THR A 141 10.88 5.53 -2.10
CA THR A 141 10.77 4.08 -2.23
C THR A 141 10.33 3.48 -0.90
N SER A 142 9.62 2.37 -0.96
CA SER A 142 9.11 1.65 0.19
C SER A 142 9.21 0.16 -0.08
N SER A 143 9.75 -0.58 0.86
CA SER A 143 9.77 -2.05 0.82
C SER A 143 9.26 -2.62 2.12
N GLY A 144 8.78 -3.85 2.07
CA GLY A 144 8.38 -4.56 3.26
C GLY A 144 8.54 -6.06 3.09
N LYS A 145 8.81 -6.73 4.21
CA LYS A 145 8.93 -8.18 4.29
C LYS A 145 8.28 -8.68 5.58
N ARG A 146 7.51 -9.76 5.48
CA ARG A 146 7.03 -10.49 6.63
C ARG A 146 8.20 -11.19 7.32
N VAL A 147 8.44 -10.87 8.59
CA VAL A 147 9.55 -11.40 9.39
C VAL A 147 9.12 -12.50 10.36
N GLY A 148 7.82 -12.77 10.52
CA GLY A 148 7.34 -13.84 11.38
C GLY A 148 5.90 -13.67 11.82
N PRO A 149 5.44 -14.44 12.82
CA PRO A 149 4.21 -14.13 13.56
C PRO A 149 4.37 -12.81 14.32
N CYS A 150 3.26 -12.17 14.69
CA CYS A 150 3.31 -10.97 15.51
C CYS A 150 3.93 -11.27 16.88
N THR A 151 4.98 -10.52 17.23
CA THR A 151 5.65 -10.64 18.53
C THR A 151 5.10 -9.55 19.45
N GLY A 152 4.03 -9.86 20.17
CA GLY A 152 3.35 -8.89 21.04
C GLY A 152 1.88 -9.21 21.21
N GLY A 153 1.59 -10.34 21.86
CA GLY A 153 0.30 -10.52 22.50
C GLY A 153 0.34 -9.84 23.86
N LYS A 154 -0.13 -8.60 23.92
CA LYS A 154 -0.89 -7.97 25.01
C LYS A 154 -1.37 -6.61 24.56
#